data_AF-A0A2S9YZW3-F1
#
_entry.id   AF-A0A2S9YZW3-F1
#
_cell.length_a   1.000
_cell.length_b   1.000
_cell.length_c   1.000
_cell.angle_alpha   90.00
_cell.angle_beta   90.00
_cell.angle_gamma   90.00
#
_symmetry.space_group_name_H-M   'P 1'
#
loop_
_entity.id
_entity.type
_entity.pdbx_description
1 polymer ?
#
loop_
_entity_poly.entity_id
_entity_poly.type
_entity_poly.pdbx_seq_one_letter_code
_entity_poly.pdbx_strand_id
1 'polypeptide(L)'
;MARNLRNPENIAPLADLLTYVSFADDPKIGKDGSFGNDWYALGIMPEDSKIGLTRSVEKNQIKGQGFGVVAVTTKPGELTGSVEILEHNKAVDMIAWPDTYEDDGVKIRVHSGKVARVHVAHVFEDENGAFRIYATREKAYAKMENLEQGADPAGRTIDFDYMPDANRAVFDEYVIKPNGEETTVDFAQIRFVDAGEIVMNDAGTYKASVAGATGGTWTLTVGGVSAKGLKHDAKATDIQAALRKAGDKDVEVTGDQATGFTVAKANGDVAVDASKLTGGGFPKDVAVEHADA
;
A
#
# COMPACT_ATOMS: atom_id res chain seq x y z
N MET A 1 3.77 -42.86 -16.10
CA MET A 1 5.12 -42.64 -15.55
C MET A 1 5.11 -41.32 -14.81
N ALA A 2 5.33 -41.30 -13.49
CA ALA A 2 5.43 -40.05 -12.75
C ALA A 2 6.76 -39.38 -13.11
N ARG A 3 6.72 -38.36 -13.99
CA ARG A 3 7.84 -37.44 -14.16
C ARG A 3 7.96 -36.63 -12.87
N ASN A 4 9.18 -36.54 -12.32
CA ASN A 4 9.58 -35.80 -11.13
C ASN A 4 8.50 -34.85 -10.55
N LEU A 5 7.83 -35.31 -9.50
CA LEU A 5 6.87 -34.53 -8.69
C LEU A 5 7.56 -33.53 -7.74
N ARG A 6 8.88 -33.31 -7.89
CA ARG A 6 9.66 -32.41 -7.05
C ARG A 6 9.65 -31.02 -7.68
N ASN A 7 9.33 -30.02 -6.88
CA ASN A 7 9.46 -28.62 -7.25
C ASN A 7 10.63 -27.99 -6.45
N PRO A 8 11.89 -28.15 -6.89
CA PRO A 8 13.05 -27.62 -6.17
C PRO A 8 13.09 -26.09 -6.15
N GLU A 9 12.35 -25.41 -7.03
CA GLU A 9 12.22 -23.95 -7.03
C GLU A 9 11.52 -23.46 -5.75
N ASN A 10 10.63 -24.27 -5.14
CA ASN A 10 9.94 -23.93 -3.89
C ASN A 10 10.82 -23.98 -2.61
N ILE A 11 12.09 -24.37 -2.72
CA ILE A 11 13.04 -24.38 -1.59
C ILE A 11 14.22 -23.44 -1.80
N ALA A 12 14.17 -22.60 -2.85
CA ALA A 12 15.16 -21.56 -3.03
C ALA A 12 15.11 -20.58 -1.85
N PRO A 13 16.27 -20.08 -1.37
CA PRO A 13 16.28 -18.97 -0.43
C PRO A 13 15.58 -17.76 -1.05
N LEU A 14 14.90 -17.01 -0.19
CA LEU A 14 14.27 -15.75 -0.58
C LEU A 14 15.34 -14.66 -0.60
N ALA A 15 15.36 -13.88 -1.66
CA ALA A 15 16.18 -12.68 -1.77
C ALA A 15 15.53 -11.51 -1.02
N ASP A 16 14.20 -11.43 -1.04
CA ASP A 16 13.46 -10.38 -0.35
C ASP A 16 12.06 -10.84 0.11
N LEU A 17 11.57 -10.15 1.14
CA LEU A 17 10.29 -10.37 1.78
C LEU A 17 9.64 -9.03 2.09
N LEU A 18 8.55 -8.72 1.41
CA LEU A 18 7.84 -7.45 1.54
C LEU A 18 6.37 -7.68 1.88
N THR A 19 5.81 -6.81 2.71
CA THR A 19 4.37 -6.79 2.97
C THR A 19 3.81 -5.41 2.69
N TYR A 20 2.77 -5.38 1.87
CA TYR A 20 1.99 -4.20 1.54
C TYR A 20 0.61 -4.30 2.17
N VAL A 21 0.04 -3.15 2.51
CA VAL A 21 -1.35 -3.03 2.97
C VAL A 21 -2.10 -1.97 2.19
N SER A 22 -3.39 -2.17 2.02
CA SER A 22 -4.28 -1.16 1.43
C SER A 22 -5.54 -0.99 2.27
N PHE A 23 -5.92 0.28 2.47
CA PHE A 23 -7.15 0.65 3.18
C PHE A 23 -8.34 0.83 2.23
N ALA A 24 -8.11 0.85 0.90
CA ALA A 24 -9.14 0.95 -0.11
C ALA A 24 -10.10 -0.25 -0.06
N ASP A 25 -11.32 -0.10 -0.59
CA ASP A 25 -12.31 -1.18 -0.58
C ASP A 25 -12.00 -2.26 -1.60
N ASP A 26 -11.53 -1.88 -2.80
CA ASP A 26 -11.21 -2.82 -3.88
C ASP A 26 -9.84 -2.55 -4.55
N PRO A 27 -8.73 -2.62 -3.81
CA PRO A 27 -7.40 -2.37 -4.36
C PRO A 27 -6.99 -3.47 -5.37
N LYS A 28 -6.24 -3.07 -6.39
CA LYS A 28 -5.74 -3.92 -7.47
C LYS A 28 -4.21 -3.96 -7.50
N ILE A 29 -3.66 -5.06 -8.02
CA ILE A 29 -2.23 -5.32 -8.19
C ILE A 29 -2.00 -5.65 -9.66
N GLY A 30 -0.98 -5.06 -10.25
CA GLY A 30 -0.60 -5.35 -11.63
C GLY A 30 -0.02 -6.75 -11.74
N LYS A 31 -0.35 -7.45 -12.82
CA LYS A 31 0.25 -8.76 -13.18
C LYS A 31 1.75 -8.69 -13.46
N ASP A 32 2.32 -7.50 -13.56
CA ASP A 32 3.77 -7.27 -13.61
C ASP A 32 4.40 -7.17 -12.21
N GLY A 33 3.60 -7.33 -11.14
CA GLY A 33 4.03 -7.15 -9.76
C GLY A 33 3.95 -5.69 -9.28
N SER A 34 3.40 -4.78 -10.07
CA SER A 34 3.26 -3.38 -9.67
C SER A 34 2.13 -3.15 -8.67
N PHE A 35 2.38 -2.26 -7.71
CA PHE A 35 1.41 -1.84 -6.71
C PHE A 35 0.98 -0.39 -7.01
N GLY A 36 -0.34 -0.15 -7.04
CA GLY A 36 -0.90 1.20 -7.19
C GLY A 36 -0.75 2.06 -5.94
N ASN A 37 -1.13 3.33 -6.03
CA ASN A 37 -1.03 4.33 -4.94
C ASN A 37 -1.79 3.96 -3.65
N ASP A 38 -2.83 3.13 -3.77
CA ASP A 38 -3.64 2.69 -2.64
C ASP A 38 -2.91 1.66 -1.75
N TRP A 39 -1.73 1.20 -2.16
CA TRP A 39 -0.90 0.25 -1.43
C TRP A 39 0.27 0.93 -0.73
N TYR A 40 0.42 0.62 0.54
CA TYR A 40 1.49 1.12 1.39
C TYR A 40 2.39 -0.03 1.80
N ALA A 41 3.69 0.10 1.57
CA ALA A 41 4.66 -0.83 2.15
C ALA A 41 4.66 -0.67 3.67
N LEU A 42 4.62 -1.78 4.40
CA LEU A 42 4.74 -1.76 5.87
C LEU A 42 6.17 -1.45 6.34
N GLY A 43 7.14 -1.52 5.44
CA GLY A 43 8.52 -1.13 5.65
C GLY A 43 9.49 -2.31 5.67
N ILE A 44 10.68 -2.06 6.22
CA ILE A 44 11.79 -3.02 6.23
C ILE A 44 11.53 -4.12 7.26
N MET A 45 11.58 -5.36 6.80
CA MET A 45 11.54 -6.54 7.66
C MET A 45 12.97 -6.93 8.09
N PRO A 46 13.20 -7.41 9.34
CA PRO A 46 14.50 -7.91 9.78
C PRO A 46 15.03 -9.07 8.91
N GLU A 47 16.35 -9.28 8.88
CA GLU A 47 17.02 -10.33 8.07
C GLU A 47 16.51 -11.75 8.38
N ASP A 48 16.18 -12.05 9.64
CA ASP A 48 15.65 -13.34 10.08
C ASP A 48 14.10 -13.38 10.15
N SER A 49 13.44 -12.36 9.62
CA SER A 49 11.99 -12.23 9.69
C SER A 49 11.27 -13.33 8.89
N LYS A 50 10.06 -13.65 9.33
CA LYS A 50 9.20 -14.64 8.70
C LYS A 50 7.80 -14.07 8.61
N ILE A 51 7.13 -14.34 7.51
CA ILE A 51 5.67 -14.19 7.44
C ILE A 51 5.09 -15.46 8.07
N GLY A 52 4.56 -15.32 9.28
CA GLY A 52 3.84 -16.38 9.95
C GLY A 52 2.46 -16.53 9.32
N LEU A 53 2.07 -17.75 8.94
CA LEU A 53 0.70 -18.05 8.56
C LEU A 53 0.23 -19.29 9.34
N THR A 54 -0.79 -19.11 10.16
CA THR A 54 -1.38 -20.18 10.96
C THR A 54 -2.79 -20.45 10.47
N ARG A 55 -3.00 -21.65 9.94
CA ARG A 55 -4.34 -22.14 9.57
C ARG A 55 -4.81 -23.18 10.58
N SER A 56 -5.88 -22.89 11.30
CA SER A 56 -6.48 -23.84 12.22
C SER A 56 -7.60 -24.64 11.56
N VAL A 57 -7.75 -25.90 11.99
CA VAL A 57 -8.87 -26.78 11.61
C VAL A 57 -9.41 -27.41 12.88
N GLU A 58 -10.65 -27.09 13.21
CA GLU A 58 -11.32 -27.67 14.36
C GLU A 58 -11.68 -29.13 14.07
N LYS A 59 -11.35 -30.03 15.00
CA LYS A 59 -11.62 -31.47 14.88
C LYS A 59 -12.44 -31.95 16.07
N ASN A 60 -13.69 -32.31 15.81
CA ASN A 60 -14.58 -32.89 16.82
C ASN A 60 -14.67 -34.41 16.65
N GLN A 61 -14.43 -35.14 17.75
CA GLN A 61 -14.54 -36.60 17.79
C GLN A 61 -15.77 -37.01 18.61
N ILE A 62 -16.67 -37.77 18.00
CA ILE A 62 -17.81 -38.38 18.69
C ILE A 62 -17.34 -39.74 19.20
N LYS A 63 -17.42 -39.98 20.51
CA LYS A 63 -17.03 -41.25 21.12
C LYS A 63 -18.27 -42.07 21.49
N GLY A 64 -18.33 -43.31 21.02
CA GLY A 64 -19.34 -44.28 21.40
C GLY A 64 -18.92 -44.99 22.67
N GLN A 65 -19.85 -45.17 23.62
CA GLN A 65 -19.59 -45.90 24.85
C GLN A 65 -19.14 -47.34 24.52
N GLY A 66 -17.91 -47.71 24.90
CA GLY A 66 -17.32 -49.03 24.62
C GLY A 66 -16.70 -49.21 23.22
N PHE A 67 -16.89 -48.27 22.29
CA PHE A 67 -16.40 -48.39 20.90
C PHE A 67 -15.30 -47.38 20.53
N GLY A 68 -14.96 -46.44 21.42
CA GLY A 68 -13.96 -45.42 21.13
C GLY A 68 -14.52 -44.34 20.17
N VAL A 69 -13.66 -43.75 19.34
CA VAL A 69 -14.07 -42.70 18.38
C VAL A 69 -14.89 -43.34 17.26
N VAL A 70 -16.16 -42.96 17.14
CA VAL A 70 -17.11 -43.48 16.15
C VAL A 70 -17.35 -42.53 14.99
N ALA A 71 -17.07 -41.24 15.15
CA ALA A 71 -17.12 -40.26 14.06
C ALA A 71 -16.14 -39.10 14.30
N VAL A 72 -15.66 -38.52 13.21
CA VAL A 72 -14.81 -37.32 13.20
C VAL A 72 -15.44 -36.31 12.26
N THR A 73 -15.66 -35.10 12.75
CA THR A 73 -16.11 -33.96 11.93
C THR A 73 -15.08 -32.85 12.01
N THR A 74 -14.78 -32.22 10.88
CA THR A 74 -13.86 -31.08 10.80
C THR A 74 -14.58 -29.81 10.36
N LYS A 75 -14.16 -28.66 10.89
CA LYS A 75 -14.59 -27.33 10.46
C LYS A 75 -13.37 -26.43 10.25
N PRO A 76 -13.40 -25.50 9.28
CA PRO A 76 -12.39 -24.46 9.19
C PRO A 76 -12.35 -23.65 10.49
N GLY A 77 -11.17 -23.46 11.06
CA GLY A 77 -10.97 -22.49 12.14
C GLY A 77 -10.38 -21.19 11.60
N GLU A 78 -9.90 -20.34 12.50
CA GLU A 78 -9.22 -19.07 12.20
C GLU A 78 -7.98 -19.27 11.31
N LEU A 79 -7.77 -18.29 10.43
CA LEU A 79 -6.57 -18.13 9.63
C LEU A 79 -5.94 -16.80 10.02
N THR A 80 -4.79 -16.86 10.67
CA THR A 80 -4.08 -15.69 11.16
C THR A 80 -2.69 -15.61 10.56
N GLY A 81 -2.12 -14.41 10.54
CA GLY A 81 -0.73 -14.23 10.19
C GLY A 81 -0.08 -13.12 10.99
N SER A 82 1.24 -13.08 10.93
CA SER A 82 2.01 -12.06 11.61
C SER A 82 3.27 -11.70 10.83
N VAL A 83 3.64 -10.42 10.92
CA VAL A 83 4.85 -9.87 10.32
C VAL A 83 5.58 -9.01 11.33
N GLU A 84 6.91 -9.03 11.26
CA GLU A 84 7.77 -8.18 12.07
C GLU A 84 8.37 -7.08 11.20
N ILE A 85 8.26 -5.84 11.67
CA ILE A 85 8.72 -4.65 10.95
C ILE A 85 9.58 -3.76 11.85
N LEU A 86 10.57 -3.09 11.26
CA LEU A 86 11.43 -2.14 11.97
C LEU A 86 11.00 -0.69 11.77
N GLU A 87 10.30 -0.40 10.67
CA GLU A 87 9.99 0.96 10.27
C GLU A 87 8.71 1.48 10.96
N HIS A 88 8.71 2.79 11.24
CA HIS A 88 7.52 3.49 11.68
C HIS A 88 7.09 4.48 10.59
N ASN A 89 6.15 4.05 9.76
CA ASN A 89 5.61 4.84 8.65
C ASN A 89 4.11 5.10 8.83
N LYS A 90 3.51 5.85 7.88
CA LYS A 90 2.10 6.24 7.92
C LYS A 90 1.15 5.04 8.03
N ALA A 91 1.41 3.96 7.29
CA ALA A 91 0.57 2.77 7.33
C ALA A 91 0.63 2.05 8.67
N VAL A 92 1.82 1.96 9.27
CA VAL A 92 2.01 1.38 10.61
C VAL A 92 1.29 2.21 11.67
N ASP A 93 1.36 3.54 11.60
CA ASP A 93 0.64 4.44 12.52
C ASP A 93 -0.89 4.30 12.36
N MET A 94 -1.39 4.16 11.13
CA MET A 94 -2.81 3.93 10.85
C MET A 94 -3.32 2.56 11.33
N ILE A 95 -2.46 1.53 11.34
CA ILE A 95 -2.79 0.22 11.92
C ILE A 95 -2.79 0.27 13.44
N ALA A 96 -1.76 0.86 14.04
CA ALA A 96 -1.62 0.98 15.48
C ALA A 96 -2.70 1.86 16.11
N TRP A 97 -3.12 2.92 15.41
CA TRP A 97 -4.03 3.94 15.93
C TRP A 97 -5.11 4.33 14.90
N PRO A 98 -6.10 3.45 14.64
CA PRO A 98 -7.09 3.63 13.57
C PRO A 98 -8.14 4.72 13.83
N ASP A 99 -8.12 5.33 15.02
CA ASP A 99 -8.97 6.47 15.42
C ASP A 99 -8.14 7.73 15.74
N THR A 100 -6.93 7.85 15.19
CA THR A 100 -6.11 9.05 15.36
C THR A 100 -6.81 10.27 14.77
N TYR A 101 -6.88 11.35 15.54
CA TYR A 101 -7.21 12.67 15.04
C TYR A 101 -5.91 13.40 14.68
N GLU A 102 -5.84 13.97 13.48
CA GLU A 102 -4.69 14.73 13.02
C GLU A 102 -5.18 16.11 12.54
N ASP A 103 -4.56 17.17 13.06
CA ASP A 103 -4.82 18.56 12.65
C ASP A 103 -3.49 19.33 12.66
N ASP A 104 -3.17 19.98 11.54
CA ASP A 104 -1.94 20.75 11.33
C ASP A 104 -0.64 20.06 11.82
N GLY A 105 -0.51 18.75 11.53
CA GLY A 105 0.65 17.93 11.91
C GLY A 105 0.71 17.51 13.39
N VAL A 106 -0.27 17.92 14.20
CA VAL A 106 -0.44 17.46 15.59
C VAL A 106 -1.39 16.25 15.61
N LYS A 107 -0.93 15.15 16.19
CA LYS A 107 -1.70 13.90 16.28
C LYS A 107 -2.19 13.62 17.70
N ILE A 108 -3.49 13.36 17.84
CA ILE A 108 -4.10 12.80 19.03
C ILE A 108 -4.40 11.33 18.76
N ARG A 109 -3.58 10.45 19.34
CA ARG A 109 -3.78 9.00 19.30
C ARG A 109 -4.86 8.60 20.27
N VAL A 110 -5.86 7.87 19.79
CA VAL A 110 -7.01 7.44 20.58
C VAL A 110 -6.91 5.95 20.85
N HIS A 111 -6.91 5.58 22.13
CA HIS A 111 -7.02 4.18 22.54
C HIS A 111 -8.50 3.77 22.52
N SER A 112 -8.94 3.21 21.40
CA SER A 112 -10.30 2.69 21.20
C SER A 112 -10.30 1.16 21.01
N GLY A 113 -11.47 0.55 21.02
CA GLY A 113 -11.63 -0.87 20.68
C GLY A 113 -11.66 -1.15 19.17
N LYS A 114 -11.39 -0.14 18.32
CA LYS A 114 -11.43 -0.27 16.87
C LYS A 114 -10.13 -0.90 16.38
N VAL A 115 -10.26 -1.82 15.43
CA VAL A 115 -9.14 -2.49 14.76
C VAL A 115 -9.09 -2.04 13.31
N ALA A 116 -7.89 -1.88 12.76
CA ALA A 116 -7.73 -1.50 11.36
C ALA A 116 -8.23 -2.61 10.44
N ARG A 117 -8.90 -2.24 9.34
CA ARG A 117 -9.36 -3.17 8.32
C ARG A 117 -8.64 -2.90 7.00
N VAL A 118 -7.80 -3.83 6.59
CA VAL A 118 -6.87 -3.66 5.46
C VAL A 118 -6.86 -4.89 4.56
N HIS A 119 -6.64 -4.68 3.27
CA HIS A 119 -6.15 -5.75 2.40
C HIS A 119 -4.64 -5.89 2.60
N VAL A 120 -4.14 -7.12 2.56
CA VAL A 120 -2.73 -7.45 2.78
C VAL A 120 -2.20 -8.17 1.56
N ALA A 121 -1.00 -7.77 1.11
CA ALA A 121 -0.27 -8.43 0.05
C ALA A 121 1.14 -8.78 0.52
N HIS A 122 1.48 -10.07 0.50
CA HIS A 122 2.81 -10.56 0.81
C HIS A 122 3.54 -10.89 -0.48
N VAL A 123 4.71 -10.29 -0.66
CA VAL A 123 5.58 -10.49 -1.82
C VAL A 123 6.80 -11.28 -1.38
N PHE A 124 7.06 -12.36 -2.11
CA PHE A 124 8.21 -13.23 -1.94
C PHE A 124 9.02 -13.16 -3.23
N GLU A 125 10.26 -12.69 -3.14
CA GLU A 125 11.21 -12.71 -4.25
C GLU A 125 12.26 -13.78 -3.96
N ASP A 126 12.50 -14.67 -4.92
CA ASP A 126 13.60 -15.64 -4.84
C ASP A 126 14.92 -15.06 -5.41
N GLU A 127 16.06 -15.71 -5.12
CA GLU A 127 17.36 -15.30 -5.68
C GLU A 127 17.45 -15.35 -7.21
N ASN A 128 16.47 -15.97 -7.89
CA ASN A 128 16.42 -16.07 -9.34
C ASN A 128 15.51 -14.98 -9.97
N GLY A 129 14.96 -14.08 -9.16
CA GLY A 129 14.05 -13.02 -9.58
C GLY A 129 12.63 -13.48 -9.90
N ALA A 130 12.22 -14.67 -9.45
CA ALA A 130 10.84 -15.11 -9.48
C ALA A 130 10.06 -14.47 -8.33
N PHE A 131 8.86 -13.98 -8.64
CA PHE A 131 7.99 -13.34 -7.67
C PHE A 131 6.77 -14.19 -7.39
N ARG A 132 6.39 -14.24 -6.12
CA ARG A 132 5.13 -14.81 -5.66
C ARG A 132 4.42 -13.81 -4.76
N ILE A 133 3.17 -13.51 -5.11
CA ILE A 133 2.34 -12.56 -4.36
C ILE A 133 1.11 -13.29 -3.83
N TYR A 134 0.87 -13.18 -2.52
CA TYR A 134 -0.40 -13.56 -1.90
C TYR A 134 -1.15 -12.31 -1.50
N ALA A 135 -2.32 -12.07 -2.08
CA ALA A 135 -3.14 -10.90 -1.79
C ALA A 135 -4.50 -11.32 -1.21
N THR A 136 -4.93 -10.68 -0.12
CA THR A 136 -6.23 -10.98 0.50
C THR A 136 -7.39 -10.60 -0.42
N ARG A 137 -8.43 -11.43 -0.44
CA ARG A 137 -9.67 -11.16 -1.17
C ARG A 137 -10.63 -10.27 -0.38
N GLU A 138 -10.63 -10.39 0.95
CA GLU A 138 -11.40 -9.56 1.88
C GLU A 138 -10.48 -8.85 2.87
N LYS A 139 -10.96 -7.74 3.46
CA LYS A 139 -10.18 -6.99 4.47
C LYS A 139 -9.91 -7.87 5.69
N ALA A 140 -8.64 -8.00 6.05
CA ALA A 140 -8.18 -8.58 7.31
C ALA A 140 -8.31 -7.57 8.45
N TYR A 141 -8.47 -8.07 9.67
CA TYR A 141 -8.29 -7.26 10.87
C TYR A 141 -6.81 -7.18 11.18
N ALA A 142 -6.24 -5.98 11.22
CA ALA A 142 -4.83 -5.75 11.52
C ALA A 142 -4.70 -5.03 12.86
N LYS A 143 -3.85 -5.56 13.75
CA LYS A 143 -3.58 -4.98 15.06
C LYS A 143 -2.09 -5.00 15.40
N MET A 144 -1.71 -4.08 16.28
CA MET A 144 -0.39 -4.06 16.92
C MET A 144 -0.58 -3.98 18.42
N GLU A 145 -0.06 -4.96 19.14
CA GLU A 145 -0.11 -4.97 20.61
C GLU A 145 1.17 -4.38 21.21
N ASN A 146 2.33 -4.57 20.56
CA ASN A 146 3.59 -3.99 20.98
C ASN A 146 3.93 -2.71 20.21
N LEU A 147 4.09 -1.60 20.94
CA LEU A 147 4.46 -0.27 20.43
C LEU A 147 5.76 0.26 21.03
N GLU A 148 6.60 -0.62 21.56
CA GLU A 148 7.87 -0.28 22.21
C GLU A 148 8.77 0.61 21.35
N GLN A 149 9.43 1.57 22.01
CA GLN A 149 10.44 2.46 21.44
C GLN A 149 11.70 2.37 22.29
N GLY A 150 12.81 2.03 21.66
CA GLY A 150 14.13 1.93 22.28
C GLY A 150 15.17 2.75 21.54
N ALA A 151 16.38 2.84 22.12
CA ALA A 151 17.53 3.46 21.47
C ALA A 151 18.02 2.61 20.27
N ASP A 152 17.89 1.29 20.39
CA ASP A 152 18.14 0.34 19.31
C ASP A 152 16.85 0.05 18.54
N PRO A 153 16.90 -0.14 17.21
CA PRO A 153 15.76 -0.57 16.43
C PRO A 153 15.26 -1.92 16.95
N ALA A 154 14.01 -1.97 17.40
CA ALA A 154 13.35 -3.19 17.83
C ALA A 154 12.19 -3.50 16.88
N GLY A 155 12.08 -4.75 16.48
CA GLY A 155 10.99 -5.20 15.63
C GLY A 155 9.65 -5.14 16.34
N ARG A 156 8.61 -4.79 15.59
CA ARG A 156 7.23 -4.77 16.05
C ARG A 156 6.40 -5.73 15.26
N THR A 157 5.55 -6.46 15.95
CA THR A 157 4.66 -7.43 15.32
C THR A 157 3.33 -6.78 14.96
N ILE A 158 2.94 -6.94 13.69
CA ILE A 158 1.57 -6.73 13.25
C ILE A 158 0.92 -8.09 13.11
N ASP A 159 -0.21 -8.28 13.77
CA ASP A 159 -1.04 -9.47 13.65
C ASP A 159 -2.21 -9.21 12.71
N PHE A 160 -2.52 -10.21 11.88
CA PHE A 160 -3.60 -10.20 10.92
C PHE A 160 -4.56 -11.36 11.17
N ASP A 161 -5.86 -11.06 11.24
CA ASP A 161 -6.92 -12.07 11.18
C ASP A 161 -7.57 -12.02 9.79
N TYR A 162 -7.33 -13.07 9.00
CA TYR A 162 -7.77 -13.13 7.60
C TYR A 162 -9.20 -13.63 7.47
N MET A 163 -9.97 -12.96 6.61
CA MET A 163 -11.37 -13.27 6.37
C MET A 163 -11.56 -13.97 5.02
N PRO A 164 -12.35 -15.05 4.95
CA PRO A 164 -12.74 -15.66 3.68
C PRO A 164 -13.81 -14.84 2.96
N ASP A 165 -13.79 -14.89 1.62
CA ASP A 165 -14.89 -14.38 0.80
C ASP A 165 -16.13 -15.31 0.83
N ALA A 166 -17.16 -14.96 0.07
CA ALA A 166 -18.37 -15.78 -0.09
C ALA A 166 -18.10 -17.23 -0.58
N ASN A 167 -17.00 -17.45 -1.30
CA ASN A 167 -16.59 -18.77 -1.79
C ASN A 167 -15.62 -19.51 -0.86
N ARG A 168 -15.33 -18.95 0.33
CA ARG A 168 -14.35 -19.45 1.30
C ARG A 168 -12.89 -19.36 0.86
N ALA A 169 -12.61 -18.60 -0.19
CA ALA A 169 -11.25 -18.30 -0.64
C ALA A 169 -10.74 -17.05 0.10
N VAL A 170 -9.49 -17.11 0.55
CA VAL A 170 -8.89 -16.05 1.39
C VAL A 170 -7.89 -15.23 0.61
N PHE A 171 -7.05 -15.88 -0.21
CA PHE A 171 -6.01 -15.22 -0.98
C PHE A 171 -6.17 -15.50 -2.47
N ASP A 172 -5.85 -14.51 -3.28
CA ASP A 172 -5.40 -14.73 -4.65
C ASP A 172 -3.88 -14.91 -4.62
N GLU A 173 -3.37 -15.91 -5.34
CA GLU A 173 -1.93 -16.15 -5.51
C GLU A 173 -1.55 -15.87 -6.96
N TYR A 174 -0.47 -15.12 -7.15
CA TYR A 174 0.09 -14.85 -8.46
C TYR A 174 1.59 -15.20 -8.47
N VAL A 175 2.01 -15.96 -9.49
CA VAL A 175 3.37 -16.47 -9.63
C VAL A 175 3.92 -16.01 -10.98
N ILE A 176 5.00 -15.24 -10.95
CA ILE A 176 5.76 -14.83 -12.13
C ILE A 176 7.03 -15.65 -12.15
N LYS A 177 7.17 -16.54 -13.13
CA LYS A 177 8.42 -17.26 -13.36
C LYS A 177 9.45 -16.36 -14.05
N PRO A 178 10.76 -16.62 -13.89
CA PRO A 178 11.82 -15.81 -14.52
C PRO A 178 11.75 -15.73 -16.06
N ASN A 179 11.05 -16.67 -16.69
CA ASN A 179 10.81 -16.70 -18.14
C ASN A 179 9.55 -15.93 -18.58
N GLY A 180 8.84 -15.28 -17.66
CA GLY A 180 7.59 -14.55 -17.92
C GLY A 180 6.39 -15.46 -18.16
N GLU A 181 6.49 -16.78 -17.93
CA GLU A 181 5.33 -17.68 -18.08
C GLU A 181 4.38 -17.54 -16.89
N GLU A 182 3.16 -17.10 -17.19
CA GLU A 182 2.06 -17.05 -16.23
C GLU A 182 1.41 -18.44 -16.09
N THR A 183 1.11 -18.83 -14.84
CA THR A 183 0.24 -19.99 -14.57
C THR A 183 -1.13 -19.46 -14.12
N THR A 184 -2.14 -19.62 -14.97
CA THR A 184 -3.51 -19.24 -14.63
C THR A 184 -4.24 -20.36 -13.87
N VAL A 185 -5.10 -19.95 -12.95
CA VAL A 185 -6.00 -20.85 -12.21
C VAL A 185 -7.42 -20.61 -12.72
N ASP A 186 -8.24 -21.67 -12.86
CA ASP A 186 -9.63 -21.59 -13.36
C ASP A 186 -10.56 -20.80 -12.42
N PHE A 187 -10.15 -20.62 -11.16
CA PHE A 187 -10.85 -19.77 -10.20
C PHE A 187 -10.39 -18.32 -10.37
N ALA A 188 -11.34 -17.41 -10.60
CA ALA A 188 -11.03 -16.01 -10.94
C ALA A 188 -10.22 -15.31 -9.83
N GLN A 189 -8.99 -14.92 -10.18
CA GLN A 189 -8.20 -13.94 -9.44
C GLN A 189 -8.88 -12.57 -9.60
N ILE A 190 -9.24 -11.93 -8.50
CA ILE A 190 -9.99 -10.66 -8.47
C ILE A 190 -9.11 -9.45 -8.11
N ARG A 191 -7.94 -9.71 -7.51
CA ARG A 191 -6.97 -8.68 -7.11
C ARG A 191 -5.97 -8.34 -8.21
N PHE A 192 -5.75 -9.23 -9.17
CA PHE A 192 -4.73 -9.06 -10.21
C PHE A 192 -5.35 -8.61 -11.53
N VAL A 193 -4.84 -7.50 -12.08
CA VAL A 193 -5.27 -6.90 -13.35
C VAL A 193 -4.06 -6.62 -14.24
N ASP A 194 -4.28 -6.31 -15.51
CA ASP A 194 -3.19 -5.92 -16.40
C ASP A 194 -2.56 -4.61 -15.92
N ALA A 195 -1.23 -4.46 -16.04
CA ALA A 195 -0.49 -3.34 -15.44
C ALA A 195 -1.00 -1.95 -15.84
N GLY A 196 -1.51 -1.80 -17.06
CA GLY A 196 -2.08 -0.55 -17.56
C GLY A 196 -3.42 -0.14 -16.92
N GLU A 197 -4.05 -1.04 -16.16
CA GLU A 197 -5.31 -0.77 -15.43
C GLU A 197 -5.06 -0.29 -13.99
N ILE A 198 -3.80 -0.31 -13.52
CA ILE A 198 -3.44 0.15 -12.18
C ILE A 198 -3.39 1.67 -12.14
N VAL A 199 -4.08 2.24 -11.15
CA VAL A 199 -4.01 3.66 -10.84
C VAL A 199 -2.77 3.91 -9.97
N MET A 200 -1.78 4.59 -10.54
CA MET A 200 -0.53 4.91 -9.85
C MET A 200 -0.60 6.22 -9.06
N ASN A 201 -1.64 7.03 -9.27
CA ASN A 201 -1.77 8.37 -8.70
C ASN A 201 -3.20 8.62 -8.16
N ASP A 202 -3.30 9.38 -7.07
CA ASP A 202 -4.57 9.77 -6.43
C ASP A 202 -5.50 10.51 -7.39
N ALA A 203 -6.80 10.15 -7.38
CA ALA A 203 -7.83 10.82 -8.15
C ALA A 203 -8.19 12.22 -7.62
N GLY A 204 -7.71 12.56 -6.42
CA GLY A 204 -7.84 13.88 -5.82
C GLY A 204 -7.36 15.01 -6.75
N THR A 205 -8.10 16.13 -6.72
CA THR A 205 -7.68 17.35 -7.40
C THR A 205 -7.24 18.38 -6.38
N TYR A 206 -6.05 18.93 -6.58
CA TYR A 206 -5.45 19.90 -5.67
C TYR A 206 -5.36 21.25 -6.38
N LYS A 207 -5.69 22.34 -5.68
CA LYS A 207 -5.47 23.69 -6.19
C LYS A 207 -4.20 24.27 -5.62
N ALA A 208 -3.31 24.73 -6.51
CA ALA A 208 -2.10 25.47 -6.16
C ALA A 208 -2.18 26.87 -6.79
N SER A 209 -2.15 27.92 -5.98
CA SER A 209 -2.20 29.30 -6.49
C SER A 209 -0.95 30.08 -6.15
N VAL A 210 -0.41 30.76 -7.16
CA VAL A 210 0.65 31.78 -7.05
C VAL A 210 0.16 33.11 -7.66
N ALA A 211 -1.16 33.30 -7.66
CA ALA A 211 -1.80 34.47 -8.23
C ALA A 211 -1.28 35.76 -7.58
N GLY A 212 -0.91 36.72 -8.42
CA GLY A 212 -0.39 38.02 -7.99
C GLY A 212 1.13 38.11 -7.89
N ALA A 213 1.89 37.02 -8.00
CA ALA A 213 3.35 37.09 -8.10
C ALA A 213 3.75 37.78 -9.41
N THR A 214 4.73 38.69 -9.39
CA THR A 214 5.22 39.38 -10.61
C THR A 214 6.69 39.09 -10.91
N GLY A 215 7.30 38.18 -10.15
CA GLY A 215 8.71 37.80 -10.31
C GLY A 215 9.11 36.64 -9.42
N GLY A 216 10.35 36.19 -9.58
CA GLY A 216 10.94 35.10 -8.80
C GLY A 216 10.61 33.70 -9.31
N THR A 217 10.90 32.71 -8.47
CA THR A 217 10.66 31.28 -8.76
C THR A 217 9.99 30.57 -7.60
N TRP A 218 9.41 29.41 -7.88
CA TRP A 218 8.73 28.57 -6.90
C TRP A 218 8.99 27.09 -7.18
N THR A 219 8.59 26.24 -6.23
CA THR A 219 8.65 24.79 -6.36
C THR A 219 7.26 24.22 -6.08
N LEU A 220 6.83 23.30 -6.94
CA LEU A 220 5.67 22.45 -6.71
C LEU A 220 6.16 21.03 -6.40
N THR A 221 5.70 20.47 -5.30
CA THR A 221 5.97 19.08 -4.91
C THR A 221 4.66 18.30 -4.90
N VAL A 222 4.64 17.13 -5.55
CA VAL A 222 3.51 16.22 -5.64
C VAL A 222 4.02 14.84 -5.26
N GLY A 223 3.54 14.24 -4.18
CA GLY A 223 3.95 12.89 -3.81
C GLY A 223 5.45 12.74 -3.52
N GLY A 224 6.11 13.80 -3.05
CA GLY A 224 7.57 13.84 -2.89
C GLY A 224 8.36 14.14 -4.18
N VAL A 225 7.74 14.13 -5.35
CA VAL A 225 8.34 14.53 -6.63
C VAL A 225 8.26 16.05 -6.80
N SER A 226 9.39 16.71 -7.11
CA SER A 226 9.45 18.19 -7.12
C SER A 226 9.80 18.80 -8.48
N ALA A 227 8.94 19.67 -8.98
CA ALA A 227 9.23 20.59 -10.07
C ALA A 227 9.83 21.89 -9.50
N LYS A 228 11.16 21.98 -9.49
CA LYS A 228 11.92 23.09 -8.90
C LYS A 228 12.20 24.20 -9.92
N GLY A 229 12.27 25.44 -9.44
CA GLY A 229 12.71 26.58 -10.25
C GLY A 229 11.69 27.02 -11.30
N LEU A 230 10.41 26.75 -11.05
CA LEU A 230 9.30 27.22 -11.87
C LEU A 230 9.29 28.75 -11.83
N LYS A 231 9.23 29.41 -12.99
CA LYS A 231 9.08 30.88 -13.02
C LYS A 231 7.70 31.27 -12.51
N HIS A 232 7.57 32.49 -11.98
CA HIS A 232 6.29 33.03 -11.54
C HIS A 232 5.16 32.92 -12.59
N ASP A 233 5.51 33.00 -13.88
CA ASP A 233 4.62 32.92 -15.04
C ASP A 233 4.67 31.56 -15.77
N ALA A 234 5.16 30.50 -15.11
CA ALA A 234 5.23 29.16 -15.69
C ALA A 234 3.85 28.67 -16.16
N LYS A 235 3.79 28.08 -17.37
CA LYS A 235 2.54 27.50 -17.89
C LYS A 235 2.28 26.13 -17.29
N ALA A 236 1.01 25.75 -17.17
CA ALA A 236 0.61 24.43 -16.69
C ALA A 236 1.30 23.28 -17.44
N THR A 237 1.48 23.41 -18.76
CA THR A 237 2.21 22.43 -19.59
C THR A 237 3.66 22.27 -19.18
N ASP A 238 4.33 23.35 -18.79
CA ASP A 238 5.74 23.33 -18.39
C ASP A 238 5.90 22.73 -16.99
N ILE A 239 4.96 23.03 -16.09
CA ILE A 239 4.88 22.45 -14.75
C ILE A 239 4.66 20.94 -14.85
N GLN A 240 3.67 20.50 -15.65
CA GLN A 240 3.38 19.09 -15.89
C GLN A 240 4.59 18.36 -16.47
N ALA A 241 5.25 18.93 -17.48
CA ALA A 241 6.44 18.33 -18.07
C ALA A 241 7.60 18.19 -17.05
N ALA A 242 7.76 19.17 -16.15
CA ALA A 242 8.76 19.12 -15.10
C ALA A 242 8.48 18.01 -14.07
N LEU A 243 7.22 17.83 -13.63
CA LEU A 243 6.84 16.76 -12.71
C LEU A 243 6.99 15.37 -13.35
N ARG A 244 6.54 15.21 -14.60
CA ARG A 244 6.70 13.94 -15.35
C ARG A 244 8.14 13.56 -15.57
N LYS A 245 9.00 14.54 -15.85
CA LYS A 245 10.45 14.32 -15.93
C LYS A 245 11.06 13.95 -14.58
N ALA A 246 10.50 14.45 -13.48
CA ALA A 246 10.97 14.19 -12.13
C ALA A 246 10.46 12.85 -11.55
N GLY A 247 9.49 12.19 -12.18
CA GLY A 247 9.08 10.83 -11.86
C GLY A 247 7.56 10.60 -11.82
N ASP A 248 6.76 11.66 -11.76
CA ASP A 248 5.30 11.56 -11.68
C ASP A 248 4.69 11.51 -13.08
N LYS A 249 4.63 10.30 -13.68
CA LYS A 249 4.32 10.10 -15.11
C LYS A 249 2.87 10.47 -15.48
N ASP A 250 1.95 10.34 -14.53
CA ASP A 250 0.51 10.40 -14.80
C ASP A 250 -0.14 11.70 -14.33
N VAL A 251 0.61 12.58 -13.65
CA VAL A 251 0.09 13.90 -13.21
C VAL A 251 -0.42 14.74 -14.38
N GLU A 252 -1.53 15.41 -14.12
CA GLU A 252 -2.16 16.37 -15.02
C GLU A 252 -2.22 17.74 -14.35
N VAL A 253 -1.68 18.77 -15.02
CA VAL A 253 -1.70 20.14 -14.52
C VAL A 253 -2.45 21.01 -15.52
N THR A 254 -3.47 21.71 -15.05
CA THR A 254 -4.27 22.66 -15.83
C THR A 254 -4.39 23.99 -15.11
N GLY A 255 -4.99 24.99 -15.77
CA GLY A 255 -5.12 26.35 -15.23
C GLY A 255 -3.94 27.25 -15.58
N ASP A 256 -3.85 28.39 -14.89
CA ASP A 256 -2.85 29.41 -15.13
C ASP A 256 -2.51 30.18 -13.85
N GLN A 257 -1.53 31.08 -13.94
CA GLN A 257 -1.11 31.87 -12.81
C GLN A 257 -2.23 32.77 -12.24
N ALA A 258 -3.14 33.26 -13.08
CA ALA A 258 -4.17 34.21 -12.66
C ALA A 258 -5.32 33.53 -11.91
N THR A 259 -5.69 32.33 -12.34
CA THR A 259 -6.82 31.55 -11.81
C THR A 259 -6.38 30.47 -10.81
N GLY A 260 -5.08 30.17 -10.76
CA GLY A 260 -4.52 29.05 -10.03
C GLY A 260 -4.38 27.81 -10.90
N PHE A 261 -3.49 26.91 -10.49
CA PHE A 261 -3.26 25.63 -11.13
C PHE A 261 -4.08 24.55 -10.45
N THR A 262 -4.68 23.68 -11.26
CA THR A 262 -5.31 22.45 -10.78
C THR A 262 -4.38 21.28 -11.10
N VAL A 263 -3.96 20.55 -10.06
CA VAL A 263 -3.16 19.34 -10.13
C VAL A 263 -4.09 18.16 -9.91
N ALA A 264 -4.31 17.37 -10.96
CA ALA A 264 -5.11 16.14 -10.94
C ALA A 264 -4.18 14.93 -11.11
N LYS A 265 -4.67 13.74 -10.71
CA LYS A 265 -3.85 12.52 -10.74
C LYS A 265 -2.54 12.74 -9.98
N ALA A 266 -2.61 13.27 -8.76
CA ALA A 266 -1.42 13.57 -7.97
C ALA A 266 -0.87 12.27 -7.35
N ASN A 267 0.43 11.99 -7.39
CA ASN A 267 0.99 10.82 -6.70
C ASN A 267 1.11 10.99 -5.17
N GLY A 268 0.09 11.54 -4.51
CA GLY A 268 0.07 11.87 -3.07
C GLY A 268 -0.01 13.36 -2.79
N ASP A 269 0.38 13.77 -1.57
CA ASP A 269 0.20 15.13 -1.08
C ASP A 269 0.85 16.19 -1.98
N VAL A 270 0.16 17.32 -2.15
CA VAL A 270 0.65 18.47 -2.92
C VAL A 270 1.14 19.57 -1.98
N ALA A 271 2.34 20.08 -2.23
CA ALA A 271 2.95 21.16 -1.48
C ALA A 271 3.55 22.23 -2.41
N VAL A 272 3.51 23.48 -2.00
CA VAL A 272 4.07 24.61 -2.75
C VAL A 272 5.06 25.37 -1.89
N ASP A 273 6.30 25.50 -2.37
CA ASP A 273 7.29 26.43 -1.81
C ASP A 273 7.36 27.68 -2.69
N ALA A 274 6.76 28.76 -2.18
CA ALA A 274 6.73 30.09 -2.79
C ALA A 274 7.74 31.07 -2.16
N SER A 275 8.66 30.61 -1.32
CA SER A 275 9.59 31.48 -0.56
C SER A 275 10.46 32.40 -1.43
N LYS A 276 10.64 32.05 -2.72
CA LYS A 276 11.42 32.80 -3.71
C LYS A 276 10.59 33.59 -4.72
N LEU A 277 9.26 33.63 -4.57
CA LEU A 277 8.39 34.50 -5.37
C LEU A 277 8.48 35.95 -4.87
N THR A 278 8.33 36.89 -5.80
CA THR A 278 8.41 38.32 -5.53
C THR A 278 7.32 39.11 -6.25
N GLY A 279 7.03 40.30 -5.72
CA GLY A 279 6.15 41.30 -6.32
C GLY A 279 4.65 41.02 -6.17
N GLY A 280 3.84 42.08 -6.23
CA GLY A 280 2.37 42.04 -6.07
C GLY A 280 1.86 41.70 -4.66
N GLY A 281 0.53 41.73 -4.49
CA GLY A 281 -0.17 41.39 -3.25
C GLY A 281 -0.50 39.90 -3.11
N PHE A 282 0.36 39.01 -3.63
CA PHE A 282 0.12 37.57 -3.54
C PHE A 282 0.10 37.11 -2.06
N PRO A 283 -0.72 36.12 -1.70
CA PRO A 283 -0.65 35.52 -0.38
C PRO A 283 0.70 34.79 -0.25
N LYS A 284 1.51 35.18 0.76
CA LYS A 284 2.78 34.49 1.06
C LYS A 284 2.55 33.09 1.66
N ASP A 285 1.35 32.86 2.16
CA ASP A 285 0.85 31.57 2.62
C ASP A 285 0.13 30.91 1.44
N VAL A 286 0.77 29.91 0.82
CA VAL A 286 0.15 29.19 -0.30
C VAL A 286 -0.87 28.20 0.24
N ALA A 287 -2.13 28.39 -0.09
CA ALA A 287 -3.17 27.42 0.20
C ALA A 287 -3.11 26.29 -0.84
N VAL A 288 -2.96 25.05 -0.37
CA VAL A 288 -3.27 23.84 -1.14
C VAL A 288 -4.60 23.33 -0.63
N GLU A 289 -5.64 23.45 -1.45
CA GLU A 289 -6.97 22.92 -1.12
C GLU A 289 -7.16 21.59 -1.84
N HIS A 290 -7.46 20.53 -1.07
CA HIS A 290 -8.00 19.28 -1.60
C HIS A 290 -9.44 19.53 -2.03
N ALA A 291 -9.71 19.44 -3.33
CA ALA A 291 -11.08 19.49 -3.82
C ALA A 291 -11.64 18.06 -3.78
N ASP A 292 -12.36 17.75 -2.70
CA ASP A 292 -13.18 16.55 -2.62
C ASP A 292 -14.21 16.57 -3.77
N ALA A 293 -14.32 15.44 -4.48
CA ALA A 293 -15.41 15.15 -5.39
C ALA A 293 -16.63 14.61 -4.63
#